data_AF-A0A925XBS1-F1
#
_entry.id   AF-A0A925XBS1-F1
#
_cell.length_a   1.000
_cell.length_b   1.000
_cell.length_c   1.000
_cell.angle_alpha   90.00
_cell.angle_beta   90.00
_cell.angle_gamma   90.00
#
_symmetry.space_group_name_H-M   'P 1'
#
loop_
_entity.id
_entity.type
_entity.pdbx_description
1 polymer ?
#
loop_
_entity_poly.entity_id
_entity_poly.type
_entity_poly.pdbx_seq_one_letter_code
_entity_poly.pdbx_strand_id
1 'polypeptide(L)' 'MKKIRIGGVPEHFNMPWHFAQQNHVFEEQGIDLRWT' A
#
# COMPACT_ATOMS: atom_id res chain seq x y z
N MET A 1 -11.22 -2.27 10.13
CA MET A 1 -10.07 -2.13 9.23
C MET A 1 -8.77 -2.35 10.00
N LYS A 2 -7.85 -3.13 9.44
CA LYS A 2 -6.51 -3.34 10.02
C LYS A 2 -5.57 -2.24 9.51
N LYS A 3 -4.87 -1.56 10.41
CA LYS A 3 -3.90 -0.52 10.06
C LYS A 3 -2.52 -1.14 9.88
N ILE A 4 -1.89 -0.93 8.73
CA ILE A 4 -0.56 -1.44 8.42
C ILE A 4 0.30 -0.28 7.89
N ARG A 5 1.51 -0.13 8.44
CA ARG A 5 2.51 0.81 7.93
C ARG A 5 3.59 0.04 7.20
N ILE A 6 3.93 0.49 6.00
CA ILE A 6 5.03 -0.05 5.19
C ILE A 6 6.02 1.06 4.94
N GLY A 7 7.30 0.72 5.11
CA GLY A 7 8.43 1.57 4.74
C GLY A 7 8.99 1.13 3.39
N GLY A 8 9.38 2.08 2.54
CA GLY A 8 9.99 1.80 1.25
C GLY A 8 11.14 2.74 0.89
N VAL A 9 11.87 2.35 -0.16
CA VAL A 9 12.93 3.15 -0.79
C VAL A 9 12.44 3.68 -2.15
N PRO A 10 13.03 4.75 -2.71
CA PRO A 10 12.59 5.32 -3.99
C PRO A 10 13.05 4.47 -5.19
N GLU A 11 12.55 3.24 -5.25
CA GLU A 11 12.92 2.22 -6.23
C GLU A 11 11.70 1.68 -6.97
N HIS A 12 11.90 1.32 -8.24
CA HIS A 12 10.81 0.90 -9.14
C HIS A 12 10.11 -0.40 -8.72
N PHE A 13 10.78 -1.26 -7.95
CA PHE A 13 10.16 -2.48 -7.43
C PHE A 13 9.05 -2.22 -6.40
N ASN A 14 8.90 -0.99 -5.90
CA ASN A 14 7.80 -0.59 -5.02
C ASN A 14 6.53 -0.16 -5.78
N MET A 15 6.60 0.00 -7.12
CA MET A 15 5.45 0.39 -7.94
C MET A 15 4.20 -0.49 -7.74
N PRO A 16 4.30 -1.84 -7.58
CA PRO A 16 3.12 -2.67 -7.32
C PRO A 16 2.36 -2.27 -6.04
N TRP A 17 3.05 -1.83 -4.98
CA TRP A 17 2.42 -1.37 -3.74
C TRP A 17 1.62 -0.09 -3.97
N HIS A 18 2.23 0.87 -4.68
CA HIS A 18 1.56 2.13 -5.02
C HIS A 18 0.36 1.90 -5.94
N PHE A 19 0.48 1.04 -6.95
CA PHE A 19 -0.64 0.69 -7.83
C PHE A 19 -1.76 -0.02 -7.08
N ALA A 20 -1.44 -1.00 -6.22
CA ALA A 20 -2.45 -1.68 -5.41
C ALA A 20 -3.20 -0.70 -4.49
N GLN A 21 -2.50 0.29 -3.92
CA GLN A 21 -3.12 1.35 -3.12
C GLN A 21 -4.00 2.28 -3.97
N GLN A 22 -3.54 2.70 -5.15
CA GLN A 22 -4.31 3.52 -6.09
C GLN A 22 -5.57 2.82 -6.62
N ASN A 23 -5.53 1.49 -6.75
CA ASN A 23 -6.65 0.67 -7.17
C ASN A 23 -7.51 0.15 -6.00
N HIS A 24 -7.37 0.74 -4.80
CA HIS A 24 -8.16 0.39 -3.60
C HIS A 24 -8.11 -1.10 -3.16
N VAL A 25 -7.13 -1.88 -3.64
CA VAL A 25 -7.01 -3.32 -3.38
C VAL A 25 -6.94 -3.61 -1.88
N PHE A 26 -6.23 -2.78 -1.12
CA PHE A 26 -6.12 -2.94 0.33
C PHE A 26 -7.41 -2.58 1.07
N GLU A 27 -8.10 -1.54 0.61
CA GLU A 27 -9.35 -1.09 1.21
C GLU A 27 -10.46 -2.13 1.05
N GLU A 28 -10.54 -2.77 -0.12
CA GLU A 28 -11.45 -3.90 -0.39
C GLU A 28 -11.22 -5.09 0.54
N GLN A 29 -9.97 -5.28 1.01
CA GLN A 29 -9.61 -6.30 2.00
C GLN A 29 -9.73 -5.81 3.45
N GLY A 30 -10.27 -4.59 3.66
CA GLY A 30 -10.41 -3.99 4.98
C GLY A 30 -9.09 -3.56 5.62
N ILE A 31 -8.09 -3.20 4.82
CA ILE A 31 -6.76 -2.76 5.26
C ILE A 31 -6.60 -1.25 5.00
N ASP A 32 -6.27 -0.49 6.05
CA ASP A 32 -5.78 0.89 5.97
C ASP A 32 -4.26 0.84 5.85
N LEU A 33 -3.77 0.79 4.61
CA LEU A 33 -2.34 0.74 4.31
C LEU A 33 -1.77 2.17 4.22
N ARG A 34 -0.69 2.41 4.96
CA ARG A 34 0.02 3.69 4.95
C ARG A 34 1.48 3.48 4.58
N TRP A 35 1.89 4.18 3.53
CA TRP A 35 3.27 4.19 3.05
C TRP A 35 4.04 5.36 3.68
N THR A 36 5.25 5.12 4.17
CA THR A 36 6.18 6.14 4.70
C THR A 36 7.60 5.93 4.21
#